data_AF-A0A4R9FXW7-F1
#
_entry.id   AF-A0A4R9FXW7-F1
#
_cell.length_a   1.000
_cell.length_b   1.000
_cell.length_c   1.000
_cell.angle_alpha   90.00
_cell.angle_beta   90.00
_cell.angle_gamma   90.00
#
_symmetry.space_group_name_H-M   'P 1'
#
loop_
_entity.id
_entity.type
_entity.pdbx_description
1 polymer ?
#
loop_
_entity_poly.entity_id
_entity_poly.type
_entity_poly.pdbx_seq_one_letter_code
_entity_poly.pdbx_strand_id
1 'polypeptide(L)'
;MSEQESQKPGFPFHPLEDFVLGEVLGRTLQSLGVPKEEIEKAILSHLPPGQTQFFFTPNAKKQILLQSMPVELRSFLEAGDWKKVLDTLRKTIKEEGRLDLSLELIEWIFTGFDQEDLVRDLFSLVLNDKIELKKEFYPLLKEEYDKEMRGDLDRFREK
;
A
#
# COMPACT_ATOMS: atom_id res chain seq x y z
N MET A 1 16.04 -37.20 3.12
CA MET A 1 16.75 -35.91 3.17
C MET A 1 15.90 -34.93 2.40
N SER A 2 15.14 -34.11 3.10
CA SER A 2 14.27 -33.11 2.47
C SER A 2 15.14 -31.92 2.11
N GLU A 3 15.46 -31.78 0.83
CA GLU A 3 16.07 -30.56 0.31
C GLU A 3 15.11 -29.41 0.63
N GLN A 4 15.53 -28.57 1.58
CA GLN A 4 15.00 -27.22 1.69
C GLN A 4 15.34 -26.55 0.36
N GLU A 5 14.37 -26.53 -0.57
CA GLU A 5 14.37 -25.56 -1.65
C GLU A 5 14.59 -24.20 -0.99
N SER A 6 15.79 -23.69 -1.17
CA SER A 6 16.15 -22.32 -0.83
C SER A 6 15.26 -21.46 -1.72
N GLN A 7 14.09 -21.09 -1.19
CA GLN A 7 13.18 -20.16 -1.84
C GLN A 7 14.01 -18.94 -2.19
N LYS A 8 14.30 -18.78 -3.49
CA LYS A 8 14.96 -17.58 -3.96
C LYS A 8 14.14 -16.39 -3.43
N PRO A 9 14.76 -15.42 -2.76
CA PRO A 9 14.06 -14.21 -2.39
C PRO A 9 13.39 -13.66 -3.65
N GLY A 10 12.14 -13.20 -3.53
CA GLY A 10 11.39 -12.64 -4.66
C GLY A 10 12.12 -11.45 -5.29
N PHE A 11 11.54 -10.84 -6.33
CA PHE A 11 12.09 -9.58 -6.83
C PHE A 11 11.92 -8.49 -5.75
N PRO A 12 12.95 -7.68 -5.43
CA PRO A 12 12.83 -6.60 -4.45
C PRO A 12 11.69 -5.66 -4.78
N PHE A 13 10.99 -5.17 -3.76
CA PHE A 13 9.92 -4.20 -3.90
C PHE A 13 10.22 -2.97 -3.04
N HIS A 14 10.29 -1.81 -3.69
CA HIS A 14 10.52 -0.49 -3.10
C HIS A 14 9.20 0.28 -3.13
N PRO A 15 8.45 0.33 -2.02
CA PRO A 15 7.05 0.77 -2.03
C PRO A 15 6.85 2.19 -2.57
N LEU A 16 7.81 3.09 -2.36
CA LEU A 16 7.75 4.49 -2.78
C LEU A 16 8.24 4.73 -4.23
N GLU A 17 8.63 3.69 -4.96
CA GLU A 17 9.25 3.79 -6.29
C GLU A 17 8.66 2.80 -7.29
N ASP A 18 8.27 1.61 -6.82
CA ASP A 18 7.76 0.52 -7.64
C ASP A 18 6.22 0.50 -7.70
N PHE A 19 5.54 1.48 -7.08
CA PHE A 19 4.08 1.54 -7.04
C PHE A 19 3.54 2.97 -7.04
N VAL A 20 2.62 3.28 -7.96
CA VAL A 20 2.08 4.64 -8.18
C VAL A 20 1.51 5.24 -6.91
N LEU A 21 0.64 4.52 -6.20
CA LEU A 21 0.08 5.03 -4.94
C LEU A 21 1.14 5.24 -3.86
N GLY A 22 2.22 4.44 -3.89
CA GLY A 22 3.33 4.60 -2.97
C GLY A 22 4.19 5.83 -3.29
N GLU A 23 4.45 6.11 -4.56
CA GLU A 23 5.08 7.36 -5.00
C GLU A 23 4.25 8.58 -4.58
N VAL A 24 2.93 8.53 -4.83
CA VAL A 24 1.97 9.57 -4.44
C VAL A 24 1.96 9.77 -2.92
N LEU A 25 1.94 8.69 -2.13
CA LEU A 25 2.09 8.74 -0.68
C LEU A 25 3.38 9.47 -0.27
N GLY A 26 4.50 9.09 -0.89
CA GLY A 26 5.81 9.68 -0.64
C GLY A 26 5.83 11.18 -0.90
N ARG A 27 5.30 11.64 -2.04
CA ARG A 27 5.22 13.08 -2.37
C ARG A 27 4.27 13.83 -1.44
N THR A 28 3.12 13.23 -1.13
CA THR A 28 2.11 13.82 -0.22
C THR A 28 2.72 14.08 1.16
N LEU A 29 3.38 13.08 1.75
CA LEU A 29 4.02 13.22 3.06
C LEU A 29 5.19 14.21 3.06
N GLN A 30 5.99 14.23 2.00
CA GLN A 30 7.06 15.23 1.85
C GLN A 30 6.50 16.65 1.75
N SER A 31 5.38 16.85 1.05
CA SER A 31 4.70 18.16 0.99
C SER A 31 4.17 18.61 2.37
N LEU A 32 3.85 17.65 3.24
CA LEU A 32 3.44 17.87 4.63
C LEU A 32 4.62 17.99 5.61
N GLY A 33 5.86 17.95 5.11
CA GLY A 33 7.08 18.16 5.88
C GLY A 33 7.69 16.90 6.49
N VAL A 34 7.27 15.71 6.07
CA VAL A 34 7.87 14.44 6.51
C VAL A 34 9.03 14.06 5.58
N PRO A 35 10.28 13.91 6.07
CA PRO A 35 11.42 13.54 5.25
C PRO A 35 11.27 12.16 4.59
N LYS A 36 11.80 11.97 3.37
CA LYS A 36 11.73 10.69 2.64
C LYS A 36 12.25 9.53 3.48
N GLU A 37 13.36 9.73 4.17
CA GLU A 37 14.01 8.72 5.01
C GLU A 37 13.14 8.29 6.19
N GLU A 38 12.33 9.20 6.73
CA GLU A 38 11.39 8.90 7.81
C GLU A 38 10.22 8.06 7.30
N ILE A 39 9.72 8.36 6.10
CA ILE A 39 8.67 7.59 5.41
C ILE A 39 9.17 6.17 5.11
N GLU A 40 10.35 6.04 4.51
CA GLU A 40 10.96 4.75 4.21
C GLU A 40 11.17 3.93 5.49
N LYS A 41 11.72 4.55 6.54
CA LYS A 41 11.92 3.90 7.83
C LYS A 41 10.60 3.44 8.46
N ALA A 42 9.54 4.24 8.35
CA ALA A 42 8.21 3.89 8.84
C ALA A 42 7.67 2.63 8.13
N ILE A 43 7.74 2.61 6.80
CA ILE A 43 7.28 1.47 5.99
C ILE A 43 8.12 0.21 6.25
N LEU A 44 9.45 0.33 6.25
CA LEU A 44 10.37 -0.78 6.50
C LEU A 44 10.25 -1.35 7.92
N SER A 45 9.64 -0.61 8.86
CA SER A 45 9.45 -1.09 10.24
C SER A 45 8.42 -2.23 10.37
N HIS A 46 7.71 -2.61 9.31
CA HIS A 46 6.93 -3.86 9.28
C HIS A 46 7.80 -5.10 9.09
N LEU A 47 9.03 -4.95 8.59
CA LEU A 47 9.89 -6.10 8.30
C LEU A 47 10.38 -6.77 9.58
N PRO A 48 10.45 -8.11 9.60
CA PRO A 48 11.01 -8.84 10.72
C PRO A 48 12.52 -8.56 10.87
N PRO A 49 13.09 -8.76 12.07
CA PRO A 49 14.53 -8.63 12.28
C PRO A 49 15.33 -9.47 11.27
N GLY A 50 16.29 -8.84 10.59
CA GLY A 50 17.15 -9.49 9.60
C GLY A 50 16.66 -9.36 8.14
N GLN A 51 15.45 -8.84 7.91
CA GLN A 51 14.97 -8.51 6.57
C GLN A 51 15.08 -6.99 6.33
N THR A 52 15.71 -6.61 5.22
CA THR A 52 16.01 -5.19 4.91
C THR A 52 15.10 -4.58 3.86
N GLN A 53 14.31 -5.40 3.15
CA GLN A 53 13.45 -4.95 2.06
C GLN A 53 12.22 -5.85 1.89
N PHE A 54 11.19 -5.31 1.24
CA PHE A 54 10.05 -6.10 0.78
C PHE A 54 10.37 -6.80 -0.53
N PHE A 55 9.53 -7.75 -0.88
CA PHE A 55 9.59 -8.47 -2.14
C PHE A 55 8.21 -8.48 -2.77
N PHE A 56 8.15 -8.45 -4.09
CA PHE A 56 6.90 -8.62 -4.80
C PHE A 56 6.26 -9.97 -4.48
N THR A 57 4.95 -9.97 -4.31
CA THR A 57 4.17 -11.20 -4.20
C THR A 57 4.26 -11.95 -5.53
N PRO A 58 4.55 -13.27 -5.55
CA PRO A 58 4.61 -14.04 -6.79
C PRO A 58 3.33 -13.89 -7.63
N ASN A 59 3.46 -13.56 -8.91
CA ASN A 59 2.35 -13.18 -9.79
C ASN A 59 1.14 -14.13 -9.73
N ALA A 60 1.37 -15.45 -9.81
CA ALA A 60 0.30 -16.43 -9.76
C ALA A 60 -0.50 -16.35 -8.44
N LYS A 61 0.20 -16.16 -7.32
CA LYS A 61 -0.43 -15.99 -6.01
C LYS A 61 -1.14 -14.64 -5.91
N LYS A 62 -0.52 -13.58 -6.42
CA LYS A 62 -1.06 -12.22 -6.42
C LYS A 62 -2.38 -12.16 -7.19
N GLN A 63 -2.45 -12.75 -8.38
CA GLN A 63 -3.68 -12.81 -9.19
C GLN A 63 -4.83 -13.52 -8.49
N ILE A 64 -4.56 -14.64 -7.80
CA ILE A 64 -5.59 -15.35 -7.03
C ILE A 64 -6.13 -14.47 -5.90
N LEU A 65 -5.24 -13.80 -5.16
CA LEU A 65 -5.60 -12.94 -4.04
C LEU A 65 -6.38 -11.70 -4.48
N LEU A 66 -5.98 -11.09 -5.61
CA LEU A 66 -6.70 -9.94 -6.20
C LEU A 66 -8.09 -10.31 -6.73
N GLN A 67 -8.38 -11.59 -6.95
CA GLN A 67 -9.74 -12.03 -7.30
C GLN A 67 -10.61 -12.29 -6.07
N SER A 68 -10.03 -12.78 -4.97
CA SER A 68 -10.78 -13.17 -3.78
C SER A 68 -10.90 -12.05 -2.73
N MET A 69 -9.81 -11.35 -2.43
CA MET A 69 -9.78 -10.35 -1.36
C MET A 69 -10.74 -9.18 -1.59
N PRO A 70 -10.90 -8.62 -2.80
CA PRO A 70 -11.89 -7.56 -3.01
C PRO A 70 -13.33 -7.98 -2.73
N VAL A 71 -13.67 -9.26 -2.89
CA VAL A 71 -15.01 -9.78 -2.56
C VAL A 71 -15.23 -9.73 -1.05
N GLU A 72 -14.27 -10.24 -0.28
CA GLU A 72 -14.30 -10.21 1.18
C GLU A 72 -14.29 -8.77 1.71
N LEU A 73 -13.36 -7.94 1.24
CA LEU A 73 -13.24 -6.54 1.66
C LEU A 73 -14.52 -5.76 1.34
N ARG A 74 -15.10 -5.93 0.14
CA ARG A 74 -16.38 -5.28 -0.21
C ARG A 74 -17.47 -5.60 0.81
N SER A 75 -17.59 -6.86 1.24
CA SER A 75 -18.59 -7.24 2.24
C SER A 75 -18.40 -6.53 3.59
N PHE A 76 -17.15 -6.28 4.01
CA PHE A 76 -16.86 -5.51 5.22
C PHE A 76 -17.13 -4.01 5.02
N LEU A 77 -16.75 -3.45 3.87
CA LEU A 77 -16.99 -2.04 3.53
C LEU A 77 -18.50 -1.73 3.49
N GLU A 78 -19.30 -2.59 2.86
CA GLU A 78 -20.77 -2.47 2.80
C GLU A 78 -21.43 -2.59 4.18
N ALA A 79 -20.85 -3.39 5.07
CA ALA A 79 -21.31 -3.53 6.45
C ALA A 79 -20.80 -2.42 7.39
N GLY A 80 -19.94 -1.51 6.92
CA GLY A 80 -19.28 -0.49 7.74
C GLY A 80 -18.28 -1.07 8.76
N ASP A 81 -17.81 -2.30 8.55
CA ASP A 81 -16.88 -3.00 9.44
C ASP A 81 -15.42 -2.67 9.06
N TRP A 82 -15.04 -1.41 9.23
CA TRP A 82 -13.69 -0.91 8.91
C TRP A 82 -12.59 -1.64 9.67
N LYS A 83 -12.90 -2.12 10.88
CA LYS A 83 -11.96 -2.89 11.69
C LYS A 83 -11.52 -4.16 10.97
N LYS A 84 -12.46 -4.92 10.38
CA LYS A 84 -12.10 -6.12 9.61
C LYS A 84 -11.28 -5.81 8.36
N VAL A 85 -11.54 -4.69 7.69
CA VAL A 85 -10.71 -4.22 6.57
C VAL A 85 -9.27 -4.00 7.02
N LEU A 86 -9.08 -3.27 8.13
CA LEU A 86 -7.76 -3.01 8.71
C LEU A 86 -7.08 -4.29 9.20
N ASP A 87 -7.81 -5.19 9.85
CA ASP A 87 -7.27 -6.45 10.36
C ASP A 87 -6.79 -7.36 9.22
N THR A 88 -7.57 -7.46 8.12
CA THR A 88 -7.19 -8.21 6.93
C THR A 88 -5.91 -7.66 6.31
N LEU A 89 -5.83 -6.35 6.07
CA LEU A 89 -4.64 -5.75 5.47
C LEU A 89 -3.44 -5.77 6.41
N ARG A 90 -3.64 -5.61 7.72
CA ARG A 90 -2.57 -5.70 8.72
C ARG A 90 -1.94 -7.09 8.71
N LYS A 91 -2.75 -8.14 8.61
CA LYS A 91 -2.28 -9.51 8.44
C LYS A 91 -1.48 -9.67 7.14
N THR A 92 -2.02 -9.20 6.01
CA THR A 92 -1.35 -9.30 4.71
C THR A 92 0.01 -8.59 4.68
N ILE A 93 0.16 -7.45 5.36
CA ILE A 93 1.43 -6.73 5.48
C ILE A 93 2.36 -7.43 6.48
N LYS A 94 1.94 -7.59 7.74
CA LYS A 94 2.83 -7.98 8.85
C LYS A 94 3.14 -9.47 8.90
N GLU A 95 2.13 -10.31 8.70
CA GLU A 95 2.29 -11.76 8.82
C GLU A 95 2.73 -12.38 7.50
N GLU A 96 2.27 -11.83 6.37
CA GLU A 96 2.54 -12.41 5.06
C GLU A 96 3.61 -11.68 4.24
N GLY A 97 4.02 -10.47 4.66
CA GLY A 97 5.05 -9.68 3.99
C GLY A 97 4.64 -9.12 2.63
N ARG A 98 3.34 -9.05 2.32
CA ARG A 98 2.80 -8.70 0.99
C ARG A 98 2.35 -7.25 0.93
N LEU A 99 3.30 -6.33 1.10
CA LEU A 99 3.01 -4.89 1.03
C LEU A 99 2.57 -4.47 -0.37
N ASP A 100 3.14 -5.06 -1.44
CA ASP A 100 2.78 -4.75 -2.83
C ASP A 100 1.29 -5.05 -3.10
N LEU A 101 0.81 -6.22 -2.67
CA LEU A 101 -0.60 -6.60 -2.76
C LEU A 101 -1.48 -5.68 -1.92
N SER A 102 -1.03 -5.33 -0.71
CA SER A 102 -1.79 -4.48 0.20
C SER A 102 -1.97 -3.08 -0.38
N LEU A 103 -0.93 -2.52 -1.02
CA LEU A 103 -1.01 -1.23 -1.69
C LEU A 103 -1.99 -1.24 -2.87
N GLU A 104 -2.06 -2.31 -3.66
CA GLU A 104 -3.08 -2.46 -4.72
C GLU A 104 -4.51 -2.51 -4.16
N LEU A 105 -4.72 -3.22 -3.05
CA LEU A 105 -6.03 -3.27 -2.41
C LEU A 105 -6.40 -1.92 -1.78
N ILE A 106 -5.43 -1.22 -1.18
CA ILE A 106 -5.64 0.13 -0.64
C ILE A 106 -5.96 1.11 -1.77
N GLU A 107 -5.29 1.03 -2.92
CA GLU A 107 -5.60 1.85 -4.09
C GLU A 107 -7.01 1.61 -4.60
N TRP A 108 -7.43 0.35 -4.69
CA TRP A 108 -8.80 -0.01 -5.05
C TRP A 108 -9.83 0.57 -4.05
N ILE A 109 -9.53 0.55 -2.74
CA ILE A 109 -10.41 1.16 -1.74
C ILE A 109 -10.43 2.69 -1.90
N PHE A 110 -9.25 3.30 -1.99
CA PHE A 110 -9.06 4.75 -2.08
C PHE A 110 -9.76 5.37 -3.29
N THR A 111 -9.71 4.69 -4.44
CA THR A 111 -10.33 5.15 -5.69
C THR A 111 -11.81 4.78 -5.79
N GLY A 112 -12.24 3.69 -5.13
CA GLY A 112 -13.61 3.18 -5.20
C GLY A 112 -14.54 3.70 -4.10
N PHE A 113 -14.02 4.20 -2.99
CA PHE A 113 -14.80 4.56 -1.80
C PHE A 113 -14.40 5.93 -1.25
N ASP A 114 -15.37 6.83 -1.13
CA ASP A 114 -15.16 8.18 -0.57
C ASP A 114 -15.25 8.15 0.97
N GLN A 115 -14.21 7.62 1.61
CA GLN A 115 -14.15 7.42 3.07
C GLN A 115 -12.81 7.92 3.63
N GLU A 116 -12.74 9.21 3.97
CA GLU A 116 -11.52 9.87 4.43
C GLU A 116 -10.86 9.18 5.64
N ASP A 117 -11.65 8.92 6.69
CA ASP A 117 -11.11 8.34 7.93
C ASP A 117 -10.55 6.93 7.71
N LEU A 118 -11.26 6.11 6.91
CA LEU A 118 -10.74 4.80 6.52
C LEU A 118 -9.43 4.93 5.76
N VAL A 119 -9.35 5.82 4.77
CA VAL A 119 -8.14 6.00 3.96
C VAL A 119 -6.98 6.44 4.85
N ARG A 120 -7.20 7.37 5.78
CA ARG A 120 -6.18 7.76 6.77
C ARG A 120 -5.74 6.56 7.62
N ASP A 121 -6.64 5.72 8.09
CA ASP A 121 -6.29 4.53 8.86
C ASP A 121 -5.50 3.49 8.02
N LEU A 122 -5.86 3.32 6.75
CA LEU A 122 -5.16 2.44 5.82
C LEU A 122 -3.72 2.90 5.56
N PHE A 123 -3.50 4.20 5.36
CA PHE A 123 -2.16 4.74 5.19
C PHE A 123 -1.37 4.80 6.50
N SER A 124 -2.03 5.01 7.65
CA SER A 124 -1.39 4.84 8.96
C SER A 124 -0.85 3.41 9.11
N LEU A 125 -1.65 2.43 8.70
CA LEU A 125 -1.23 1.03 8.67
C LEU A 125 -0.02 0.80 7.75
N VAL A 126 0.01 1.37 6.54
CA VAL A 126 1.18 1.29 5.63
C VAL A 126 2.44 1.85 6.30
N LEU A 127 2.31 2.95 7.04
CA LEU A 127 3.40 3.59 7.79
C LEU A 127 3.67 2.93 9.16
N ASN A 128 3.06 1.78 9.43
CA ASN A 128 3.16 1.03 10.69
C ASN A 128 2.86 1.90 11.92
N ASP A 129 1.91 2.82 11.79
CA ASP A 129 1.48 3.73 12.84
C ASP A 129 2.63 4.61 13.40
N LYS A 130 3.69 4.84 12.60
CA LYS A 130 4.89 5.62 12.99
C LYS A 130 4.80 7.11 12.68
N ILE A 131 3.96 7.47 11.72
CA ILE A 131 3.76 8.86 11.27
C ILE A 131 2.28 9.17 11.44
N GLU A 132 1.98 10.22 12.19
CA GLU A 132 0.62 10.69 12.38
C GLU A 132 0.12 11.38 11.09
N LEU A 133 -1.00 10.89 10.56
CA LEU A 133 -1.63 11.47 9.38
C LEU A 133 -2.68 12.51 9.77
N LYS A 134 -2.33 13.78 9.57
CA LYS A 134 -3.22 14.93 9.80
C LYS A 134 -4.40 14.92 8.82
N LYS A 135 -5.43 15.74 9.07
CA LYS A 135 -6.63 15.82 8.22
C LYS A 135 -6.31 16.28 6.80
N GLU A 136 -5.29 17.13 6.66
CA GLU A 136 -4.84 17.65 5.37
C GLU A 136 -4.23 16.56 4.47
N PHE A 137 -3.89 15.39 5.03
CA PHE A 137 -3.33 14.27 4.27
C PHE A 137 -4.25 13.80 3.15
N TYR A 138 -5.52 13.54 3.45
CA TYR A 138 -6.44 12.96 2.48
C TYR A 138 -6.72 13.85 1.26
N PRO A 139 -7.06 15.16 1.40
CA PRO A 139 -7.28 16.02 0.25
C PRO A 139 -6.01 16.19 -0.59
N LEU A 140 -4.83 16.28 0.03
CA LEU A 140 -3.57 16.35 -0.71
C LEU A 140 -3.23 15.04 -1.42
N LEU A 141 -3.48 13.89 -0.80
CA LEU A 141 -3.30 12.59 -1.43
C LEU A 141 -4.16 12.47 -2.68
N LYS A 142 -5.44 12.88 -2.61
CA LYS A 142 -6.34 12.93 -3.78
C LYS A 142 -5.79 13.84 -4.87
N GLU A 143 -5.35 15.04 -4.52
CA GLU A 143 -4.79 15.99 -5.47
C GLU A 143 -3.54 15.43 -6.18
N GLU A 144 -2.61 14.85 -5.43
CA GLU A 144 -1.38 14.26 -5.96
C GLU A 144 -1.64 13.02 -6.81
N TYR A 145 -2.63 12.20 -6.45
CA TYR A 145 -3.04 11.05 -7.24
C TYR A 145 -3.70 11.48 -8.56
N ASP A 146 -4.60 12.46 -8.53
CA ASP A 146 -5.24 13.00 -9.72
C ASP A 146 -4.23 13.63 -10.69
N LYS A 147 -3.20 14.31 -10.15
CA LYS A 147 -2.09 14.86 -10.96
C LYS A 147 -1.32 13.75 -11.67
N GLU A 148 -0.97 12.68 -10.95
CA GLU A 148 -0.24 11.54 -11.52
C GLU A 148 -1.04 10.89 -12.66
N MET A 149 -2.31 10.59 -12.41
CA MET A 149 -3.19 9.95 -13.39
C MET A 149 -3.42 10.82 -14.64
N ARG A 150 -3.46 12.14 -14.49
CA ARG A 150 -3.53 13.06 -15.65
C ARG A 150 -2.21 13.13 -16.41
N GLY A 151 -1.09 13.21 -15.71
CA GLY A 151 0.24 13.24 -16.33
C GLY A 151 0.51 11.99 -17.18
N ASP A 152 0.07 10.83 -16.72
CA ASP A 152 0.13 9.60 -17.50
C ASP A 152 -0.72 9.67 -18.76
N LEU A 153 -1.97 10.15 -18.67
CA LEU A 153 -2.85 10.31 -19.83
C LEU A 153 -2.28 11.25 -20.90
N ASP A 154 -1.62 12.33 -20.50
CA ASP A 154 -1.00 13.27 -21.44
C ASP A 154 0.23 12.65 -22.13
N ARG A 155 1.07 11.92 -21.39
CA ARG A 155 2.20 11.15 -21.97
C ARG A 155 1.76 10.08 -22.97
N PHE A 156 0.58 9.50 -22.78
CA PHE A 156 -0.01 8.53 -23.74
C PHE A 156 -0.54 9.20 -25.01
N ARG A 157 -0.91 10.48 -24.96
CA ARG A 157 -1.41 11.24 -26.13
C ARG A 157 -0.30 11.82 -27.00
N GLU A 158 0.91 11.94 -26.45
CA GLU A 158 2.10 12.45 -27.16
C GLU A 158 2.91 11.37 -27.89
N LYS A 159 2.54 10.09 -27.76
CA LYS A 159 3.13 8.94 -28.48
C LYS A 159 2.24 8.47 -29.63
#